data_AF-A0A4R1LYC9-F1
#
_entry.id   AF-A0A4R1LYC9-F1
#
_cell.length_a   1.000
_cell.length_b   1.000
_cell.length_c   1.000
_cell.angle_alpha   90.00
_cell.angle_beta   90.00
_cell.angle_gamma   90.00
#
_symmetry.space_group_name_H-M   'P 1'
#
loop_
_entity.id
_entity.type
_entity.pdbx_description
1 polymer ?
#
loop_
_entity_poly.entity_id
_entity_poly.type
_entity_poly.pdbx_seq_one_letter_code
_entity_poly.pdbx_strand_id
1 'polypeptide(L)'
;MKNYLKMSKNWILSFLLIGTIVTLSSFNSQTPPKVLVFSKTAGFRHSSIEPGQVALLKLGQEHGVTIDTTEDASKFTDANLKQYKAVIFLNTTGNILNEEQQKSFERYIQSGGGYLGIHAATDTEYSWPWYGQLAGAWFAGHPGPDNVQKGTFVVVDKNNPATSFLPERWEREDEFYSFKNISNDIHVLLKIDEKTYRGGTNGDNHPMAWYHEFDGGRAFYTAGGHTDVSFSEPLFLRHLWAGLQYAMGK
;
A
#
# COMPACT_ATOMS: atom_id res chain seq x y z
N MET A 1 9.42 -1.65 98.88
CA MET A 1 9.12 -0.20 99.01
C MET A 1 8.97 0.40 97.62
N LYS A 2 8.10 1.39 97.53
CA LYS A 2 7.51 2.06 96.35
C LYS A 2 8.47 2.43 95.18
N ASN A 3 7.89 2.33 93.98
CA ASN A 3 8.06 3.11 92.74
C ASN A 3 8.89 4.41 92.82
N TYR A 4 9.66 4.75 91.78
CA TYR A 4 9.23 5.68 90.70
C TYR A 4 10.36 5.94 89.66
N LEU A 5 9.89 6.16 88.43
CA LEU A 5 10.61 6.45 87.17
C LEU A 5 11.53 7.69 87.20
N LYS A 6 12.54 7.72 86.30
CA LYS A 6 12.62 8.72 85.21
C LYS A 6 13.70 8.42 84.16
N MET A 7 13.25 8.44 82.90
CA MET A 7 14.01 8.39 81.64
C MET A 7 14.73 9.72 81.33
N SER A 8 15.82 9.67 80.55
CA SER A 8 16.17 10.57 79.42
C SER A 8 17.53 10.07 78.85
N LYS A 9 17.89 9.98 77.56
CA LYS A 9 17.46 10.50 76.25
C LYS A 9 18.04 9.53 75.19
N ASN A 10 17.27 9.10 74.19
CA ASN A 10 17.83 8.44 73.00
C ASN A 10 17.81 9.41 71.82
N TRP A 11 18.97 9.65 71.20
CA TRP A 11 19.08 10.22 69.87
C TRP A 11 18.79 9.14 68.84
N ILE A 12 17.77 9.34 68.01
CA ILE A 12 17.51 8.50 66.83
C ILE A 12 17.88 9.36 65.61
N LEU A 13 18.99 9.02 64.96
CA LEU A 13 19.32 9.50 63.62
C LEU A 13 18.31 8.91 62.63
N SER A 14 17.58 9.78 61.92
CA SER A 14 16.70 9.39 60.83
C SER A 14 17.50 9.38 59.52
N PHE A 15 17.75 8.20 58.95
CA PHE A 15 18.18 8.07 57.56
C PHE A 15 16.93 7.96 56.68
N LEU A 16 16.65 8.99 55.87
CA LEU A 16 15.63 8.95 54.84
C LEU A 16 16.19 8.19 53.63
N LEU A 17 15.72 6.96 53.41
CA LEU A 17 16.02 6.20 52.20
C LEU A 17 15.04 6.64 51.09
N ILE A 18 15.47 7.53 50.21
CA ILE A 18 14.73 7.88 49.00
C ILE A 18 14.90 6.72 48.01
N GLY A 19 13.89 5.84 47.94
CA GLY A 19 13.84 4.78 46.94
C GLY A 19 13.49 5.35 45.57
N THR A 20 14.47 5.41 44.67
CA THR A 20 14.26 5.76 43.26
C THR A 20 13.53 4.60 42.57
N ILE A 21 12.25 4.76 42.26
CA ILE A 21 11.51 3.84 41.40
C ILE A 21 12.02 4.06 39.97
N VAL A 22 12.93 3.21 39.51
CA VAL A 22 13.31 3.14 38.09
C VAL A 22 12.22 2.34 37.37
N THR A 23 11.29 3.02 36.72
CA THR A 23 10.38 2.37 35.77
C THR A 23 11.19 1.97 34.53
N LEU A 24 11.59 0.70 34.46
CA LEU A 24 12.08 0.09 33.23
C LEU A 24 10.95 0.14 32.20
N SER A 25 10.99 1.15 31.33
CA SER A 25 10.16 1.15 30.13
C SER A 25 10.69 0.03 29.24
N SER A 26 9.95 -1.07 29.17
CA SER A 26 10.20 -2.10 28.16
C SER A 26 10.02 -1.46 26.79
N PHE A 27 11.12 -1.13 26.12
CA PHE A 27 11.10 -0.85 24.69
C PHE A 27 10.64 -2.14 24.00
N ASN A 28 9.35 -2.24 23.74
CA ASN A 28 8.78 -3.29 22.93
C ASN A 28 9.28 -3.00 21.50
N SER A 29 10.42 -3.57 21.13
CA SER A 29 10.93 -3.51 19.77
C SER A 29 10.03 -4.41 18.92
N GLN A 30 8.84 -3.89 18.58
CA GLN A 30 7.94 -4.57 17.66
C GLN A 30 8.66 -4.63 16.32
N THR A 31 8.89 -5.85 15.82
CA THR A 31 9.51 -6.04 14.51
C THR A 31 8.72 -5.23 13.47
N PRO A 32 9.38 -4.35 12.69
CA PRO A 32 8.71 -3.57 11.66
C PRO A 32 7.87 -4.45 10.75
N PRO A 33 6.65 -4.05 10.36
CA PRO A 33 5.88 -4.79 9.36
C PRO A 33 6.68 -4.85 8.05
N LYS A 34 6.55 -5.97 7.33
CA LYS A 34 7.21 -6.15 6.03
C LYS A 34 6.21 -6.01 4.87
N VAL A 35 6.67 -5.48 3.74
CA VAL A 35 5.94 -5.46 2.47
C VAL A 35 6.86 -5.99 1.38
N LEU A 36 6.30 -6.78 0.46
CA LEU A 36 7.01 -7.28 -0.73
C LEU A 36 6.59 -6.46 -1.95
N VAL A 37 7.54 -5.85 -2.65
CA VAL A 37 7.34 -5.24 -3.97
C VAL A 37 7.72 -6.26 -5.03
N PHE A 38 6.74 -6.66 -5.83
CA PHE A 38 6.92 -7.55 -6.96
C PHE A 38 6.75 -6.78 -8.26
N SER A 39 7.74 -6.85 -9.15
CA SER A 39 7.77 -6.10 -10.41
C SER A 39 8.17 -6.94 -11.61
N LYS A 40 7.89 -8.25 -11.57
CA LYS A 40 8.12 -9.13 -12.73
C LYS A 40 7.18 -8.75 -13.88
N THR A 41 7.71 -8.72 -15.09
CA THR A 41 6.96 -8.46 -16.32
C THR A 41 7.17 -9.61 -17.31
N ALA A 42 6.10 -10.06 -17.95
CA ALA A 42 6.09 -10.95 -19.11
C ALA A 42 5.54 -10.27 -20.37
N GLY A 43 5.17 -8.98 -20.28
CA GLY A 43 4.76 -8.12 -21.38
C GLY A 43 5.62 -6.85 -21.44
N PHE A 44 4.97 -5.70 -21.66
CA PHE A 44 5.66 -4.41 -21.67
C PHE A 44 6.34 -4.12 -20.32
N ARG A 45 7.53 -3.52 -20.37
CA ARG A 45 8.31 -3.15 -19.18
C ARG A 45 8.40 -1.64 -19.07
N HIS A 46 7.80 -1.10 -18.02
CA HIS A 46 7.82 0.34 -17.73
C HIS A 46 9.18 0.78 -17.17
N SER A 47 9.71 1.90 -17.65
CA SER A 47 10.94 2.51 -17.11
C SER A 47 10.80 2.90 -15.64
N SER A 48 9.58 3.22 -15.23
CA SER A 48 9.25 3.71 -13.90
C SER A 48 9.28 2.65 -12.80
N ILE A 49 9.51 1.37 -13.12
CA ILE A 49 9.70 0.30 -12.13
C ILE A 49 10.84 0.64 -11.16
N GLU A 50 12.01 1.05 -11.67
CA GLU A 50 13.16 1.36 -10.82
C GLU A 50 12.91 2.61 -9.93
N PRO A 51 12.45 3.76 -10.48
CA PRO A 51 12.00 4.90 -9.66
C PRO A 51 10.96 4.52 -8.61
N GLY A 52 9.99 3.66 -8.96
CA GLY A 52 8.95 3.19 -8.04
C GLY A 52 9.48 2.35 -6.90
N GLN A 53 10.42 1.44 -7.17
CA GLN A 53 11.10 0.67 -6.13
C GLN A 53 11.86 1.60 -5.17
N VAL A 54 12.61 2.57 -5.69
CA VAL A 54 13.35 3.54 -4.88
C VAL A 54 12.40 4.37 -3.99
N ALA A 55 11.30 4.86 -4.55
CA ALA A 55 10.30 5.63 -3.81
C ALA A 55 9.63 4.79 -2.70
N LEU A 56 9.27 3.53 -2.98
CA LEU A 56 8.67 2.64 -1.99
C LEU A 56 9.65 2.28 -0.87
N LEU A 57 10.91 1.99 -1.19
CA LEU A 57 11.98 1.77 -0.20
C LEU A 57 12.12 2.98 0.73
N LYS A 58 12.15 4.19 0.17
CA LYS A 58 12.23 5.45 0.93
C LYS A 58 11.02 5.66 1.83
N LEU A 59 9.80 5.49 1.31
CA LEU A 59 8.57 5.57 2.11
C LEU A 59 8.57 4.55 3.26
N GLY A 60 9.03 3.33 3.00
CA GLY A 60 9.20 2.30 4.03
C GLY A 60 10.14 2.76 5.14
N GLN A 61 11.30 3.31 4.77
CA GLN A 61 12.26 3.85 5.74
C GLN A 61 11.67 4.99 6.57
N GLU A 62 10.98 5.93 5.94
CA GLU A 62 10.36 7.09 6.60
C GLU A 62 9.25 6.68 7.59
N HIS A 63 8.57 5.57 7.34
CA HIS A 63 7.44 5.11 8.14
C HIS A 63 7.70 3.84 8.96
N GLY A 64 8.94 3.38 9.06
CA GLY A 64 9.32 2.21 9.86
C GLY A 64 8.67 0.91 9.35
N VAL A 65 8.67 0.72 8.03
CA VAL A 65 8.19 -0.49 7.34
C VAL A 65 9.32 -1.05 6.50
N THR A 66 9.62 -2.34 6.66
CA THR A 66 10.64 -3.01 5.85
C THR A 66 10.06 -3.34 4.48
N ILE A 67 10.70 -2.86 3.43
CA ILE A 67 10.30 -3.13 2.05
C ILE A 67 11.35 -4.04 1.41
N ASP A 68 10.92 -5.21 0.96
CA ASP A 68 11.74 -6.10 0.12
C ASP A 68 11.28 -5.95 -1.34
N THR A 69 12.21 -5.97 -2.30
CA THR A 69 11.87 -5.95 -3.73
C THR A 69 12.31 -7.24 -4.42
N THR A 70 11.54 -7.72 -5.39
CA THR A 70 11.92 -8.88 -6.19
C THR A 70 11.21 -8.92 -7.54
N GLU A 71 11.84 -9.56 -8.52
CA GLU A 71 11.21 -10.01 -9.78
C GLU A 71 11.15 -11.55 -9.85
N ASP A 72 11.59 -12.25 -8.79
CA ASP A 72 11.67 -13.70 -8.74
C ASP A 72 10.33 -14.30 -8.26
N ALA A 73 9.56 -14.87 -9.18
CA ALA A 73 8.30 -15.52 -8.88
C ALA A 73 8.43 -16.73 -7.93
N SER A 74 9.64 -17.32 -7.78
CA SER A 74 9.86 -18.41 -6.81
C SER A 74 9.65 -17.96 -5.35
N LYS A 75 9.57 -16.66 -5.09
CA LYS A 75 9.23 -16.09 -3.77
C LYS A 75 7.74 -16.19 -3.43
N PHE A 76 6.86 -16.53 -4.38
CA PHE A 76 5.43 -16.75 -4.15
C PHE A 76 5.18 -18.15 -3.58
N THR A 77 5.56 -18.33 -2.33
CA THR A 77 5.28 -19.54 -1.54
C THR A 77 4.59 -19.15 -0.23
N ASP A 78 3.74 -20.01 0.31
CA ASP A 78 3.05 -19.78 1.59
C ASP A 78 4.02 -19.40 2.71
N ALA A 79 5.16 -20.10 2.78
CA ALA A 79 6.18 -19.90 3.80
C ALA A 79 6.83 -18.51 3.72
N ASN A 80 7.03 -18.00 2.50
CA ASN A 80 7.60 -16.68 2.30
C ASN A 80 6.53 -15.58 2.45
N LEU A 81 5.35 -15.74 1.84
CA LEU A 81 4.32 -14.70 1.80
C LEU A 81 3.76 -14.35 3.19
N LYS A 82 3.66 -15.31 4.12
CA LYS A 82 3.11 -15.08 5.47
C LYS A 82 3.85 -14.03 6.32
N GLN A 83 5.08 -13.64 5.94
CA GLN A 83 5.85 -12.63 6.66
C GLN A 83 5.45 -11.19 6.26
N TYR A 84 4.73 -11.02 5.14
CA TYR A 84 4.42 -9.72 4.57
C TYR A 84 2.98 -9.28 4.88
N LYS A 85 2.82 -8.04 5.32
CA LYS A 85 1.50 -7.43 5.55
C LYS A 85 0.78 -7.05 4.26
N ALA A 86 1.54 -6.70 3.22
CA ALA A 86 1.02 -6.47 1.89
C ALA A 86 2.04 -6.94 0.83
N VAL A 87 1.53 -7.26 -0.36
CA VAL A 87 2.31 -7.45 -1.58
C VAL A 87 1.89 -6.37 -2.58
N ILE A 88 2.88 -5.64 -3.09
CA ILE A 88 2.71 -4.61 -4.11
C ILE A 88 3.02 -5.22 -5.47
N PHE A 89 2.11 -5.10 -6.43
CA PHE A 89 2.38 -5.39 -7.83
C PHE A 89 2.71 -4.05 -8.51
N LEU A 90 3.99 -3.79 -8.69
CA LEU A 90 4.50 -2.54 -9.27
C LEU A 90 4.74 -2.73 -10.76
N ASN A 91 3.83 -2.20 -11.59
CA ASN A 91 3.95 -2.24 -13.05
C ASN A 91 4.21 -3.64 -13.61
N THR A 92 3.60 -4.66 -13.01
CA THR A 92 3.64 -6.02 -13.56
C THR A 92 2.84 -6.08 -14.87
N THR A 93 3.21 -6.97 -15.78
CA THR A 93 2.47 -7.18 -17.04
C THR A 93 2.51 -8.64 -17.48
N GLY A 94 1.48 -9.10 -18.19
CA GLY A 94 1.39 -10.46 -18.72
C GLY A 94 1.19 -11.55 -17.66
N ASN A 95 1.51 -12.80 -18.02
CA ASN A 95 1.37 -13.96 -17.13
C ASN A 95 2.69 -14.23 -16.40
N ILE A 96 2.74 -13.97 -15.09
CA ILE A 96 3.99 -13.84 -14.32
C ILE A 96 4.13 -14.90 -13.22
N LEU A 97 3.02 -15.51 -12.79
CA LEU A 97 2.94 -16.59 -11.81
C LEU A 97 2.43 -17.88 -12.47
N ASN A 98 2.98 -19.02 -12.06
CA ASN A 98 2.43 -20.34 -12.41
C ASN A 98 1.29 -20.73 -11.45
N GLU A 99 0.60 -21.84 -11.74
CA GLU A 99 -0.56 -22.28 -10.93
C GLU A 99 -0.25 -22.49 -9.43
N GLU A 100 0.95 -22.96 -9.07
CA GLU A 100 1.33 -23.16 -7.66
C GLU A 100 1.54 -21.82 -6.94
N GLN A 101 2.15 -20.86 -7.63
CA GLN A 101 2.37 -19.50 -7.14
C GLN A 101 1.06 -18.73 -7.03
N GLN A 102 0.15 -18.88 -8.01
CA GLN A 102 -1.21 -18.34 -7.97
C GLN A 102 -1.94 -18.83 -6.73
N LYS A 103 -2.02 -20.16 -6.53
CA LYS A 103 -2.66 -20.76 -5.34
C LYS A 103 -2.04 -20.29 -4.03
N SER A 104 -0.72 -20.06 -3.99
CA SER A 104 -0.05 -19.52 -2.81
C SER A 104 -0.45 -18.07 -2.53
N PHE A 105 -0.65 -17.28 -3.59
CA PHE A 105 -1.14 -15.91 -3.48
C PHE A 105 -2.62 -15.84 -3.10
N GLU A 106 -3.47 -16.75 -3.59
CA GLU A 106 -4.87 -16.87 -3.14
C GLU A 106 -4.94 -17.11 -1.64
N ARG A 107 -4.21 -18.12 -1.13
CA ARG A 107 -4.15 -18.41 0.31
C ARG A 107 -3.61 -17.24 1.12
N TYR A 108 -2.63 -16.51 0.58
CA TYR A 108 -2.12 -15.31 1.21
C TYR A 108 -3.22 -14.26 1.41
N ILE A 109 -3.98 -13.93 0.36
CA ILE A 109 -5.11 -12.98 0.45
C ILE A 109 -6.20 -13.52 1.39
N GLN A 110 -6.59 -14.79 1.26
CA GLN A 110 -7.56 -15.48 2.12
C GLN A 110 -7.19 -15.50 3.60
N SER A 111 -5.90 -15.43 3.91
CA SER A 111 -5.40 -15.31 5.28
C SER A 111 -5.38 -13.88 5.83
N GLY A 112 -5.94 -12.91 5.09
CA GLY A 112 -5.98 -11.49 5.45
C GLY A 112 -4.82 -10.68 4.91
N GLY A 113 -4.07 -11.20 3.94
CA GLY A 113 -3.01 -10.50 3.23
C GLY A 113 -3.50 -9.26 2.47
N GLY A 114 -2.62 -8.28 2.30
CA GLY A 114 -2.91 -7.05 1.56
C GLY A 114 -2.38 -7.10 0.13
N TYR A 115 -3.10 -6.48 -0.80
CA TYR A 115 -2.67 -6.25 -2.18
C TYR A 115 -2.67 -4.75 -2.49
N LEU A 116 -1.62 -4.29 -3.17
CA LEU A 116 -1.57 -2.97 -3.80
C LEU A 116 -1.13 -3.11 -5.25
N GLY A 117 -2.04 -2.89 -6.19
CA GLY A 117 -1.72 -2.81 -7.61
C GLY A 117 -1.39 -1.38 -8.03
N ILE A 118 -0.30 -1.22 -8.78
CA ILE A 118 0.14 0.09 -9.31
C ILE A 118 0.17 0.00 -10.82
N HIS A 119 -0.55 0.92 -11.46
CA HIS A 119 -0.64 1.15 -12.90
C HIS A 119 -0.81 -0.16 -13.70
N ALA A 120 0.27 -0.74 -14.23
CA ALA A 120 0.20 -1.90 -15.10
C ALA A 120 -0.25 -3.20 -14.42
N ALA A 121 -0.42 -3.19 -13.10
CA ALA A 121 -0.96 -4.35 -12.37
C ALA A 121 -2.31 -4.86 -12.91
N THR A 122 -3.13 -4.03 -13.58
CA THR A 122 -4.36 -4.48 -14.25
C THR A 122 -4.14 -5.09 -15.65
N ASP A 123 -2.92 -5.04 -16.18
CA ASP A 123 -2.45 -5.66 -17.43
C ASP A 123 -1.71 -7.00 -17.16
N THR A 124 -2.15 -7.74 -16.13
CA THR A 124 -1.44 -8.90 -15.58
C THR A 124 -2.39 -10.09 -15.44
N GLU A 125 -1.95 -11.34 -15.66
CA GLU A 125 -2.69 -12.57 -15.29
C GLU A 125 -4.10 -12.74 -15.91
N TYR A 126 -4.32 -12.31 -17.16
CA TYR A 126 -5.65 -12.39 -17.82
C TYR A 126 -6.31 -13.79 -17.85
N SER A 127 -5.52 -14.87 -17.79
CA SER A 127 -6.03 -16.25 -17.76
C SER A 127 -6.43 -16.73 -16.36
N TRP A 128 -6.28 -15.89 -15.34
CA TRP A 128 -6.59 -16.19 -13.94
C TRP A 128 -7.69 -15.23 -13.44
N PRO A 129 -8.98 -15.56 -13.64
CA PRO A 129 -10.09 -14.66 -13.35
C PRO A 129 -10.15 -14.18 -11.89
N TRP A 130 -9.65 -14.97 -10.94
CA TRP A 130 -9.58 -14.60 -9.54
C TRP A 130 -8.69 -13.35 -9.34
N TYR A 131 -7.56 -13.24 -10.03
CA TYR A 131 -6.72 -12.03 -9.96
C TYR A 131 -7.44 -10.81 -10.54
N GLY A 132 -8.23 -10.97 -11.60
CA GLY A 132 -9.04 -9.88 -12.15
C GLY A 132 -10.04 -9.33 -11.15
N GLN A 133 -10.62 -10.19 -10.31
CA GLN A 133 -11.51 -9.79 -9.23
C GLN A 133 -10.74 -9.08 -8.11
N LEU A 134 -9.56 -9.58 -7.72
CA LEU A 134 -8.66 -8.93 -6.75
C LEU A 134 -8.20 -7.54 -7.21
N ALA A 135 -7.77 -7.41 -8.47
CA ALA A 135 -7.37 -6.13 -9.05
C ALA A 135 -8.57 -5.18 -9.19
N GLY A 136 -9.77 -5.73 -9.36
CA GLY A 136 -11.04 -5.00 -9.46
C GLY A 136 -11.39 -4.53 -10.87
N ALA A 137 -10.46 -4.62 -11.82
CA ALA A 137 -10.70 -4.38 -13.24
C ALA A 137 -9.55 -4.97 -14.08
N TRP A 138 -9.78 -5.04 -15.40
CA TRP A 138 -8.73 -5.38 -16.37
C TRP A 138 -8.37 -4.19 -17.24
N PHE A 139 -7.11 -4.08 -17.62
CA PHE A 139 -6.67 -3.15 -18.66
C PHE A 139 -7.41 -3.43 -19.98
N ALA A 140 -7.88 -2.36 -20.62
CA ALA A 140 -8.56 -2.39 -21.91
C ALA A 140 -7.82 -1.61 -23.00
N GLY A 141 -7.08 -0.58 -22.62
CA GLY A 141 -6.34 0.27 -23.55
C GLY A 141 -5.81 1.53 -22.87
N HIS A 142 -5.03 2.31 -23.60
CA HIS A 142 -4.54 3.62 -23.17
C HIS A 142 -4.53 4.57 -24.38
N PRO A 143 -4.39 5.89 -24.18
CA PRO A 143 -4.27 6.82 -25.29
C PRO A 143 -3.12 6.50 -26.24
N GLY A 144 -3.30 6.82 -27.53
CA GLY A 144 -2.25 6.78 -28.55
C GLY A 144 -2.56 7.75 -29.69
N PRO A 145 -1.55 8.25 -30.45
CA PRO A 145 -0.12 7.91 -30.38
C PRO A 145 0.67 8.54 -29.22
N ASP A 146 0.18 9.63 -28.64
CA ASP A 146 0.78 10.26 -27.45
C ASP A 146 0.10 9.70 -26.19
N ASN A 147 0.76 8.74 -25.53
CA ASN A 147 0.19 7.98 -24.42
C ASN A 147 0.26 8.73 -23.08
N VAL A 148 1.35 9.47 -22.83
CA VAL A 148 1.49 10.37 -21.67
C VAL A 148 0.85 11.71 -21.98
N GLN A 149 -0.14 12.09 -21.17
CA GLN A 149 -0.91 13.33 -21.35
C GLN A 149 -1.19 14.00 -20.02
N LYS A 150 -1.46 15.31 -20.08
CA LYS A 150 -2.09 16.00 -18.96
C LYS A 150 -3.57 15.64 -18.88
N GLY A 151 -4.04 15.35 -17.69
CA GLY A 151 -5.43 15.02 -17.40
C GLY A 151 -5.78 15.36 -15.96
N THR A 152 -7.07 15.53 -15.67
CA THR A 152 -7.56 15.92 -14.34
C THR A 152 -8.25 14.76 -13.65
N PHE A 153 -7.67 14.27 -12.57
CA PHE A 153 -8.38 13.40 -11.64
C PHE A 153 -9.41 14.20 -10.84
N VAL A 154 -10.57 13.60 -10.60
CA VAL A 154 -11.64 14.11 -9.76
C VAL A 154 -11.76 13.22 -8.53
N VAL A 155 -11.66 13.82 -7.35
CA VAL A 155 -11.79 13.11 -6.07
C VAL A 155 -13.25 12.77 -5.80
N VAL A 156 -13.57 11.48 -5.75
CA VAL A 156 -14.92 10.97 -5.49
C VAL A 156 -15.18 10.89 -3.98
N ASP A 157 -14.26 10.26 -3.24
CA ASP A 157 -14.32 10.18 -1.79
C ASP A 157 -13.32 11.15 -1.17
N LYS A 158 -13.81 12.24 -0.57
CA LYS A 158 -12.97 13.28 0.06
C LYS A 158 -12.65 12.98 1.53
N ASN A 159 -13.24 11.93 2.10
CA ASN A 159 -13.03 11.57 3.51
C ASN A 159 -12.03 10.44 3.68
N ASN A 160 -11.79 9.65 2.63
CA ASN A 160 -10.82 8.56 2.67
C ASN A 160 -9.38 9.07 2.92
N PRO A 161 -8.59 8.44 3.81
CA PRO A 161 -7.21 8.85 4.09
C PRO A 161 -6.28 8.91 2.86
N ALA A 162 -6.58 8.12 1.81
CA ALA A 162 -5.81 8.12 0.57
C ALA A 162 -6.09 9.31 -0.34
N THR A 163 -7.15 10.07 -0.11
CA THR A 163 -7.59 11.14 -1.02
C THR A 163 -8.00 12.43 -0.32
N SER A 164 -8.20 12.44 1.00
CA SER A 164 -8.68 13.61 1.75
C SER A 164 -7.75 14.82 1.72
N PHE A 165 -6.48 14.62 1.38
CA PHE A 165 -5.49 15.67 1.22
C PHE A 165 -5.30 16.13 -0.22
N LEU A 166 -5.93 15.46 -1.19
CA LEU A 166 -5.85 15.83 -2.61
C LEU A 166 -6.79 17.01 -2.89
N PRO A 167 -6.43 17.88 -3.84
CA PRO A 167 -7.39 18.86 -4.35
C PRO A 167 -8.54 18.12 -5.04
N GLU A 168 -9.75 18.69 -4.98
CA GLU A 168 -10.95 18.09 -5.60
C GLU A 168 -10.76 17.78 -7.09
N ARG A 169 -10.05 18.66 -7.78
CA ARG A 169 -9.55 18.46 -9.14
C ARG A 169 -8.04 18.45 -9.08
N TRP A 170 -7.46 17.30 -9.37
CA TRP A 170 -6.02 17.05 -9.31
C TRP A 170 -5.48 16.82 -10.71
N GLU A 171 -4.86 17.85 -11.29
CA GLU A 171 -4.18 17.72 -12.59
C GLU A 171 -2.89 16.91 -12.43
N ARG A 172 -2.67 15.98 -13.36
CA ARG A 172 -1.48 15.13 -13.45
C ARG A 172 -1.06 14.93 -14.90
N GLU A 173 0.19 14.53 -15.08
CA GLU A 173 0.74 14.11 -16.38
C GLU A 173 1.18 12.64 -16.27
N ASP A 174 0.42 11.73 -16.89
CA ASP A 174 0.64 10.28 -16.80
C ASP A 174 -0.01 9.56 -18.00
N GLU A 175 0.08 8.22 -18.05
CA GLU A 175 -0.68 7.40 -19.00
C GLU A 175 -1.98 6.90 -18.37
N PHE A 176 -3.14 7.33 -18.90
CA PHE A 176 -4.45 7.04 -18.30
C PHE A 176 -5.12 5.80 -18.92
N TYR A 177 -5.03 4.66 -18.23
CA TYR A 177 -5.63 3.40 -18.66
C TYR A 177 -7.14 3.44 -18.70
N SER A 178 -7.72 2.97 -19.79
CA SER A 178 -9.11 2.51 -19.83
C SER A 178 -9.22 1.07 -19.34
N PHE A 179 -10.36 0.73 -18.74
CA PHE A 179 -10.60 -0.54 -18.09
C PHE A 179 -11.81 -1.28 -18.67
N LYS A 180 -11.76 -2.61 -18.60
CA LYS A 180 -12.89 -3.52 -18.87
C LYS A 180 -13.16 -4.37 -17.63
N ASN A 181 -14.37 -4.91 -17.55
CA ASN A 181 -14.79 -5.78 -16.44
C ASN A 181 -14.58 -5.14 -15.06
N ILE A 182 -14.85 -3.83 -14.96
CA ILE A 182 -14.78 -3.08 -13.71
C ILE A 182 -15.79 -3.71 -12.74
N SER A 183 -15.34 -4.16 -11.58
CA SER A 183 -16.19 -4.75 -10.55
C SER A 183 -17.12 -3.70 -9.95
N ASN A 184 -18.36 -4.08 -9.63
CA ASN A 184 -19.31 -3.21 -8.91
C ASN A 184 -18.99 -3.10 -7.42
N ASP A 185 -18.11 -3.96 -6.90
CA ASP A 185 -17.77 -4.03 -5.47
C ASP A 185 -16.60 -3.11 -5.11
N ILE A 186 -15.96 -2.45 -6.09
CA ILE A 186 -14.90 -1.48 -5.83
C ILE A 186 -15.48 -0.19 -5.24
N HIS A 187 -14.80 0.35 -4.23
CA HIS A 187 -15.05 1.70 -3.76
C HIS A 187 -14.13 2.67 -4.50
N VAL A 188 -14.71 3.46 -5.42
CA VAL A 188 -13.96 4.40 -6.26
C VAL A 188 -13.52 5.62 -5.45
N LEU A 189 -12.22 5.90 -5.47
CA LEU A 189 -11.60 7.04 -4.79
C LEU A 189 -11.35 8.21 -5.75
N LEU A 190 -10.84 7.89 -6.93
CA LEU A 190 -10.49 8.86 -7.98
C LEU A 190 -11.14 8.43 -9.30
N LYS A 191 -11.59 9.40 -10.08
CA LYS A 191 -11.94 9.24 -11.50
C LYS A 191 -11.06 10.15 -12.35
N ILE A 192 -10.89 9.87 -13.64
CA ILE A 192 -10.32 10.84 -14.61
C ILE A 192 -11.46 11.55 -15.36
N ASP A 193 -11.30 12.85 -15.60
CA ASP A 193 -12.18 13.62 -16.48
C ASP A 193 -11.73 13.47 -17.94
N GLU A 194 -12.41 12.61 -18.71
CA GLU A 194 -12.10 12.34 -20.12
C GLU A 194 -12.19 13.58 -21.03
N LYS A 195 -12.74 14.71 -20.56
CA LYS A 195 -12.73 15.98 -21.32
C LYS A 195 -11.38 16.71 -21.26
N THR A 196 -10.49 16.28 -20.38
CA THR A 196 -9.20 16.95 -20.11
C THR A 196 -8.01 16.31 -20.82
N TYR A 197 -8.22 15.15 -21.44
CA TYR A 197 -7.22 14.43 -22.25
C TYR A 197 -7.93 13.72 -23.42
N ARG A 198 -7.19 13.00 -24.28
CA ARG A 198 -7.78 12.26 -25.41
C ARG A 198 -7.54 10.77 -25.28
N GLY A 199 -8.50 9.96 -25.72
CA GLY A 199 -8.35 8.50 -25.83
C GLY A 199 -8.94 7.69 -24.66
N GLY A 200 -9.66 8.33 -23.73
CA GLY A 200 -10.50 7.62 -22.76
C GLY A 200 -11.67 6.90 -23.43
N THR A 201 -12.07 5.77 -22.87
CA THR A 201 -13.16 4.92 -23.41
C THR A 201 -14.14 4.43 -22.34
N ASN A 202 -14.02 4.88 -21.09
CA ASN A 202 -14.92 4.52 -20.00
C ASN A 202 -16.01 5.57 -19.73
N GLY A 203 -15.89 6.77 -20.32
CA GLY A 203 -16.86 7.87 -20.17
C GLY A 203 -16.87 8.47 -18.76
N ASP A 204 -18.02 8.94 -18.31
CA ASP A 204 -18.18 9.63 -17.01
C ASP A 204 -17.87 8.75 -15.77
N ASN A 205 -17.74 7.43 -15.98
CA ASN A 205 -17.43 6.45 -14.94
C ASN A 205 -16.06 5.80 -15.18
N HIS A 206 -15.03 6.63 -15.30
CA HIS A 206 -13.65 6.18 -15.50
C HIS A 206 -12.85 6.19 -14.19
N PRO A 207 -12.79 5.08 -13.42
CA PRO A 207 -12.07 5.03 -12.15
C PRO A 207 -10.55 5.03 -12.37
N MET A 208 -9.81 5.68 -11.48
CA MET A 208 -8.35 5.80 -11.50
C MET A 208 -7.69 5.34 -10.20
N ALA A 209 -8.45 5.22 -9.11
CA ALA A 209 -8.00 4.56 -7.90
C ALA A 209 -9.22 4.03 -7.16
N TRP A 210 -9.07 2.87 -6.53
CA TRP A 210 -10.13 2.23 -5.78
C TRP A 210 -9.57 1.28 -4.73
N TYR A 211 -10.45 0.85 -3.84
CA TYR A 211 -10.16 -0.23 -2.91
C TYR A 211 -11.39 -1.12 -2.71
N HIS A 212 -11.18 -2.32 -2.21
CA HIS A 212 -12.23 -3.17 -1.65
C HIS A 212 -11.64 -4.17 -0.66
N GLU A 213 -12.51 -4.90 0.02
CA GLU A 213 -12.14 -6.20 0.60
C GLU A 213 -12.40 -7.28 -0.45
N PHE A 214 -11.51 -8.26 -0.53
CA PHE A 214 -11.65 -9.35 -1.49
C PHE A 214 -11.12 -10.65 -0.91
N ASP A 215 -11.98 -11.67 -0.93
CA ASP A 215 -11.66 -13.03 -0.54
C ASP A 215 -10.87 -13.11 0.78
N GLY A 216 -11.29 -12.37 1.81
CA GLY A 216 -10.66 -12.32 3.13
C GLY A 216 -9.55 -11.29 3.31
N GLY A 217 -9.00 -10.74 2.22
CA GLY A 217 -7.94 -9.72 2.22
C GLY A 217 -8.42 -8.32 1.87
N ARG A 218 -7.46 -7.40 1.74
CA ARG A 218 -7.69 -5.99 1.36
C ARG A 218 -6.92 -5.67 0.10
N ALA A 219 -7.61 -5.11 -0.90
CA ALA A 219 -7.02 -4.71 -2.17
C ALA A 219 -7.16 -3.21 -2.37
N PHE A 220 -6.05 -2.58 -2.74
CA PHE A 220 -6.01 -1.21 -3.21
C PHE A 220 -5.41 -1.19 -4.62
N TYR A 221 -5.90 -0.30 -5.47
CA TYR A 221 -5.33 -0.06 -6.79
C TYR A 221 -5.24 1.43 -7.08
N THR A 222 -4.17 1.83 -7.77
CA THR A 222 -4.03 3.15 -8.40
C THR A 222 -3.53 3.00 -9.83
N ALA A 223 -4.16 3.72 -10.76
CA ALA A 223 -3.83 3.71 -12.18
C ALA A 223 -2.59 4.56 -12.51
N GLY A 224 -2.17 5.43 -11.59
CA GLY A 224 -0.97 6.25 -11.77
C GLY A 224 0.32 5.46 -11.55
N GLY A 225 1.42 5.99 -12.07
CA GLY A 225 2.75 5.35 -11.96
C GLY A 225 3.32 4.83 -13.27
N HIS A 226 2.84 5.31 -14.43
CA HIS A 226 3.51 5.05 -15.71
C HIS A 226 4.82 5.81 -15.79
N THR A 227 4.80 7.10 -15.45
CA THR A 227 5.95 7.99 -15.57
C THR A 227 6.91 7.87 -14.39
N ASP A 228 8.21 8.03 -14.64
CA ASP A 228 9.24 8.12 -13.60
C ASP A 228 8.92 9.26 -12.61
N VAL A 229 8.39 10.38 -13.13
CA VAL A 229 8.04 11.59 -12.36
C VAL A 229 6.97 11.31 -11.31
N SER A 230 6.00 10.43 -11.58
CA SER A 230 4.97 10.05 -10.60
C SER A 230 5.60 9.69 -9.25
N PHE A 231 6.69 8.92 -9.26
CA PHE A 231 7.38 8.47 -8.05
C PHE A 231 8.23 9.55 -7.34
N SER A 232 8.12 10.81 -7.77
CA SER A 232 8.69 11.98 -7.10
C SER A 232 7.63 13.03 -6.70
N GLU A 233 6.37 12.86 -7.15
CA GLU A 233 5.28 13.79 -6.87
C GLU A 233 4.78 13.65 -5.41
N PRO A 234 4.84 14.71 -4.58
CA PRO A 234 4.48 14.59 -3.17
C PRO A 234 3.05 14.10 -2.90
N LEU A 235 2.09 14.57 -3.71
CA LEU A 235 0.69 14.15 -3.57
C LEU A 235 0.49 12.69 -3.98
N PHE A 236 1.15 12.23 -5.04
CA PHE A 236 1.07 10.82 -5.44
C PHE A 236 1.75 9.90 -4.45
N LEU A 237 2.94 10.26 -3.94
CA LEU A 237 3.62 9.48 -2.91
C LEU A 237 2.80 9.36 -1.64
N ARG A 238 2.10 10.43 -1.23
CA ARG A 238 1.18 10.40 -0.09
C ARG A 238 -0.05 9.52 -0.37
N HIS A 239 -0.61 9.56 -1.58
CA HIS A 239 -1.73 8.70 -2.00
C HIS A 239 -1.34 7.22 -2.00
N LEU A 240 -0.18 6.92 -2.59
CA LEU A 240 0.39 5.59 -2.65
C LEU A 240 0.65 5.03 -1.25
N TRP A 241 1.23 5.83 -0.37
CA TRP A 241 1.48 5.42 1.02
C TRP A 241 0.18 5.14 1.78
N ALA A 242 -0.81 6.01 1.68
CA ALA A 242 -2.09 5.81 2.34
C ALA A 242 -2.85 4.58 1.79
N GLY A 243 -2.76 4.31 0.49
CA GLY A 243 -3.27 3.06 -0.10
C GLY A 243 -2.56 1.82 0.43
N LEU A 244 -1.23 1.90 0.59
CA LEU A 244 -0.45 0.82 1.22
C LEU A 244 -0.82 0.62 2.69
N GLN A 245 -1.13 1.68 3.44
CA GLN A 245 -1.62 1.57 4.82
C GLN A 245 -2.93 0.78 4.88
N TYR A 246 -3.89 1.10 4.00
CA TYR A 246 -5.13 0.32 3.88
C TYR A 246 -4.85 -1.15 3.58
N ALA A 247 -4.00 -1.46 2.59
CA ALA A 247 -3.65 -2.85 2.27
C ALA A 247 -3.03 -3.59 3.47
N MET A 248 -2.15 -2.93 4.22
CA MET A 248 -1.56 -3.47 5.46
C MET A 248 -2.55 -3.63 6.62
N GLY A 249 -3.77 -3.09 6.51
CA GLY A 249 -4.80 -3.12 7.57
C GLY A 249 -4.55 -2.11 8.68
N LYS A 250 -4.04 -0.93 8.34
CA LYS A 250 -3.80 0.20 9.26
C LYS A 250 -4.80 1.33 9.07
#